data_AF-A0A9P7AL79-F1
#
_entry.id   AF-A0A9P7AL79-F1
#
_cell.length_a   1.000
_cell.length_b   1.000
_cell.length_c   1.000
_cell.angle_alpha   90.00
_cell.angle_beta   90.00
_cell.angle_gamma   90.00
#
_symmetry.space_group_name_H-M   'P 1'
#
loop_
_entity.id
_entity.type
_entity.pdbx_description
1 polymer ?
#
loop_
_entity_poly.entity_id
_entity_poly.type
_entity_poly.pdbx_seq_one_letter_code
_entity_poly.pdbx_strand_id
1 'polypeptide(L)'
;ISKALQRRSDAIRNTINRYNTQAAALVPPRPKLAWKDIVEYSFLGEFDLLRNSRTDIRDADWTTPVHREATVKYFKLQRAREEVQRLNIEV
;
A
#
# COMPACT_ATOMS: atom_id res chain seq x y z
N ILE A 1 -11.01 1.99 0.24
CA ILE A 1 -10.01 2.64 -0.66
C ILE A 1 -10.29 2.43 -2.15
N SER A 2 -10.62 1.22 -2.61
CA SER A 2 -10.91 0.93 -4.03
C SER A 2 -11.87 1.91 -4.74
N LYS A 3 -13.07 2.18 -4.18
CA LYS A 3 -14.03 3.15 -4.75
C LYS A 3 -13.50 4.59 -4.82
N ALA A 4 -12.68 4.99 -3.84
CA ALA A 4 -12.08 6.33 -3.82
C ALA A 4 -10.96 6.47 -4.87
N LEU A 5 -10.15 5.42 -5.06
CA LEU A 5 -9.16 5.36 -6.13
C LEU A 5 -9.83 5.41 -7.51
N GLN A 6 -10.92 4.66 -7.69
CA GLN A 6 -11.64 4.61 -8.96
C GLN A 6 -12.22 5.98 -9.34
N ARG A 7 -12.88 6.66 -8.40
CA ARG A 7 -13.45 8.01 -8.61
C ARG A 7 -12.40 9.06 -8.95
N ARG A 8 -11.15 8.86 -8.53
CA ARG A 8 -10.04 9.81 -8.77
C ARG A 8 -9.03 9.27 -9.78
N SER A 9 -9.35 8.21 -10.51
CA SER A 9 -8.38 7.49 -11.35
C SER A 9 -7.75 8.39 -12.40
N ASP A 10 -8.54 9.21 -13.09
CA ASP A 10 -8.02 10.15 -14.10
C ASP A 10 -7.18 11.27 -13.48
N ALA A 11 -7.60 11.79 -12.32
CA ALA A 11 -6.80 12.78 -11.60
C ALA A 11 -5.45 12.21 -11.16
N ILE A 12 -5.42 10.96 -10.68
CA ILE A 12 -4.19 10.28 -10.28
C ILE A 12 -3.32 10.00 -11.52
N ARG A 13 -3.89 9.51 -12.64
CA ARG A 13 -3.16 9.31 -13.91
C ARG A 13 -2.51 10.60 -14.42
N ASN A 14 -3.26 11.70 -14.44
CA ASN A 14 -2.74 13.01 -14.83
C ASN A 14 -1.62 13.46 -13.91
N THR A 15 -1.76 13.21 -12.60
CA THR A 15 -0.72 13.51 -11.61
C THR A 15 0.55 12.70 -11.84
N ILE A 16 0.43 11.40 -12.13
CA ILE A 16 1.56 10.51 -12.47
C ILE A 16 2.29 11.04 -13.71
N ASN A 17 1.56 11.40 -14.76
CA ASN A 17 2.15 11.97 -15.97
C ASN A 17 2.93 13.24 -15.67
N ARG A 18 2.33 14.16 -14.91
CA ARG A 18 2.99 15.40 -14.49
C ARG A 18 4.25 15.12 -13.68
N TYR A 19 4.19 14.20 -12.71
CA TYR A 19 5.36 13.78 -11.94
C TYR A 19 6.45 13.24 -12.86
N ASN A 20 6.13 12.31 -13.75
CA ASN A 20 7.10 11.66 -14.64
C ASN A 20 7.80 12.65 -15.57
N THR A 21 7.08 13.66 -16.07
CA THR A 21 7.66 14.74 -16.88
C THR A 21 8.69 15.54 -16.06
N GLN A 22 8.36 15.90 -14.82
CA GLN A 22 9.27 16.65 -13.95
C GLN A 22 10.44 15.80 -13.47
N ALA A 23 10.20 14.52 -13.14
CA ALA A 23 11.19 13.55 -12.72
C ALA A 23 12.30 13.38 -13.77
N ALA A 24 11.93 13.38 -15.05
CA ALA A 24 12.88 13.29 -16.17
C ALA A 24 13.72 14.56 -16.36
N ALA A 25 13.22 15.73 -15.93
CA ALA A 25 13.93 17.00 -16.05
C ALA A 25 14.94 17.26 -14.92
N LEU A 26 14.98 16.40 -13.89
CA LEU A 26 15.92 16.52 -12.78
C LEU A 26 17.31 15.99 -13.15
N VAL A 27 18.34 16.47 -12.43
CA VAL A 27 19.73 16.01 -12.57
C VAL A 27 20.22 15.49 -11.21
N PRO A 28 20.40 14.17 -11.02
CA PRO A 28 20.11 13.09 -11.96
C PRO A 28 18.59 12.86 -12.14
N PRO A 29 18.16 12.28 -13.28
CA PRO A 29 16.76 11.94 -13.51
C PRO A 29 16.23 10.98 -12.43
N ARG A 30 14.99 11.22 -11.97
CA ARG A 30 14.32 10.35 -11.01
C ARG A 30 13.57 9.21 -11.73
N PRO A 31 13.38 8.04 -11.09
CA PRO A 31 12.59 6.95 -11.65
C PRO A 31 11.15 7.39 -11.98
N LYS A 32 10.59 6.85 -13.05
CA LYS A 32 9.19 7.05 -13.41
C LYS A 32 8.28 6.20 -12.53
N LEU A 33 7.11 6.72 -12.20
CA LEU A 33 6.03 6.00 -11.54
C LEU A 33 5.03 5.51 -12.59
N ALA A 34 4.58 4.27 -12.43
CA ALA A 34 3.48 3.69 -13.19
C ALA A 34 2.21 3.60 -12.32
N TRP A 35 1.06 3.47 -12.98
CA TRP A 35 -0.22 3.27 -12.28
C TRP A 35 -0.20 2.04 -11.37
N LYS A 36 0.43 0.95 -11.84
CA LYS A 36 0.55 -0.30 -11.07
C LYS A 36 1.24 -0.07 -9.72
N ASP A 37 2.29 0.75 -9.69
CA ASP A 37 3.06 1.03 -8.48
C ASP A 37 2.17 1.73 -7.45
N ILE A 38 1.36 2.71 -7.89
CA ILE A 38 0.41 3.41 -7.01
C ILE A 38 -0.65 2.47 -6.44
N VAL A 39 -1.16 1.54 -7.25
CA VAL A 39 -2.16 0.55 -6.80
C VAL A 39 -1.55 -0.41 -5.78
N GLU A 40 -0.36 -0.94 -6.06
CA GLU A 40 0.36 -1.85 -5.17
C GLU A 40 0.67 -1.21 -3.81
N TYR A 41 1.01 0.09 -3.77
CA TYR A 41 1.29 0.82 -2.53
C TYR A 41 0.06 1.45 -1.88
N SER A 42 -1.15 1.30 -2.45
CA SER A 42 -2.35 1.95 -1.93
C SER A 42 -2.71 1.54 -0.49
N PHE A 43 -2.26 0.36 -0.04
CA PHE A 43 -2.42 -0.11 1.34
C PHE A 43 -1.67 0.74 2.37
N LEU A 44 -0.57 1.42 1.98
CA LEU A 44 0.13 2.33 2.88
C LEU A 44 -0.76 3.51 3.30
N GLY A 45 -1.70 3.89 2.44
CA GLY A 45 -2.72 4.89 2.75
C GLY A 45 -3.80 4.42 3.73
N GLU A 46 -3.83 3.15 4.13
CA GLU A 46 -4.73 2.65 5.19
C GLU A 46 -4.27 3.08 6.59
N PHE A 47 -3.00 3.45 6.75
CA PHE A 47 -2.44 3.82 8.02
C PHE A 47 -2.47 5.35 8.19
N ASP A 48 -3.58 5.86 8.74
CA ASP A 48 -3.75 7.30 8.99
C ASP A 48 -2.61 7.89 9.84
N LEU A 49 -2.00 7.08 10.71
CA LEU A 49 -0.86 7.47 11.54
C LEU A 49 0.37 7.87 10.69
N LEU A 50 0.57 7.24 9.53
CA LEU A 50 1.70 7.56 8.65
C LEU A 50 1.58 8.96 8.05
N ARG A 51 0.34 9.43 7.83
CA ARG A 51 0.07 10.75 7.25
C ARG A 51 0.71 11.89 8.05
N ASN A 52 0.82 11.72 9.38
CA ASN A 52 1.37 12.72 10.27
C ASN A 52 2.83 12.44 10.65
N SER A 53 3.33 11.22 10.42
CA SER A 53 4.63 10.80 10.94
C SER A 53 5.82 11.53 10.30
N ARG A 54 5.68 12.10 9.09
CA ARG A 54 6.78 12.69 8.27
C ARG A 54 8.02 11.81 8.10
N THR A 55 7.98 10.58 8.60
CA THR A 55 9.05 9.59 8.55
C THR A 55 9.06 8.98 7.16
N ASP A 56 10.26 8.85 6.59
CA ASP A 56 10.44 8.08 5.39
C ASP A 56 10.37 6.58 5.73
N ILE A 57 9.41 5.89 5.13
CA ILE A 57 9.12 4.47 5.40
C ILE A 57 9.55 3.56 4.27
N ARG A 58 10.10 4.10 3.18
CA ARG A 58 10.37 3.36 1.94
C ARG A 58 11.34 2.19 2.15
N ASP A 59 12.25 2.32 3.10
CA ASP A 59 13.24 1.29 3.43
C ASP A 59 12.74 0.29 4.48
N ALA A 60 11.53 0.46 4.99
CA ALA A 60 10.99 -0.45 5.99
C ALA A 60 10.39 -1.70 5.34
N ASP A 61 10.80 -2.89 5.78
CA ASP A 61 10.42 -4.17 5.18
C ASP A 61 8.91 -4.35 5.03
N TRP A 62 8.12 -3.89 6.01
CA TRP A 62 6.66 -4.02 6.00
C TRP A 62 5.97 -3.18 4.92
N THR A 63 6.67 -2.23 4.28
CA THR A 63 6.13 -1.44 3.16
C THR A 63 6.19 -2.17 1.83
N THR A 64 6.91 -3.29 1.76
CA THR A 64 6.99 -4.10 0.55
C THR A 64 5.66 -4.85 0.34
N PRO A 65 5.02 -4.75 -0.84
CA PRO A 65 3.74 -5.42 -1.11
C PRO A 65 3.77 -6.93 -0.87
N VAL A 66 4.88 -7.59 -1.25
CA VAL A 66 5.09 -9.03 -1.03
C VAL A 66 5.09 -9.38 0.45
N HIS A 67 5.80 -8.61 1.28
CA HIS A 67 5.83 -8.83 2.72
C HIS A 67 4.46 -8.58 3.35
N ARG A 68 3.74 -7.55 2.89
CA ARG A 68 2.37 -7.27 3.31
C ARG A 68 1.45 -8.46 3.00
N GLU A 69 1.52 -9.02 1.80
CA GLU A 69 0.71 -10.17 1.40
C GLU A 69 1.01 -11.41 2.27
N ALA A 70 2.29 -11.73 2.47
CA ALA A 70 2.72 -12.82 3.34
C ALA A 70 2.21 -12.65 4.77
N THR A 71 2.32 -11.42 5.30
CA THR A 71 1.86 -11.05 6.64
C THR A 71 0.33 -11.24 6.78
N VAL A 72 -0.45 -10.78 5.79
CA VAL A 72 -1.91 -10.99 5.77
C VAL A 72 -2.26 -12.48 5.79
N LYS A 73 -1.60 -13.29 4.96
CA LYS A 73 -1.83 -14.74 4.91
C LYS A 73 -1.49 -15.41 6.23
N TYR A 74 -0.34 -15.07 6.82
CA TYR A 74 0.10 -15.60 8.10
C TYR A 74 -0.91 -15.30 9.22
N PHE A 75 -1.34 -14.04 9.37
CA PHE A 75 -2.27 -13.68 10.43
C PHE A 75 -3.68 -14.26 10.21
N LYS A 76 -4.14 -14.39 8.96
CA LYS A 76 -5.38 -15.12 8.66
C LYS A 76 -5.32 -16.57 9.14
N LEU A 77 -4.19 -17.24 8.93
CA LEU A 77 -3.99 -18.62 9.40
C LEU A 77 -3.99 -18.71 10.93
N GLN A 78 -3.32 -17.78 11.62
CA GLN A 78 -3.35 -17.75 13.09
C GLN A 78 -4.76 -17.55 13.62
N ARG A 79 -5.51 -16.57 13.09
CA ARG A 79 -6.90 -16.33 13.48
C ARG A 79 -7.81 -17.53 13.20
N ALA A 80 -7.62 -18.22 12.08
CA ALA A 80 -8.38 -19.44 11.80
C ALA A 80 -8.13 -20.54 12.84
N ARG A 81 -6.90 -20.69 13.33
CA ARG A 81 -6.56 -21.66 14.39
C ARG A 81 -7.18 -21.28 15.74
N GLU A 82 -7.13 -19.99 16.09
CA GLU A 82 -7.78 -19.47 17.30
C GLU A 82 -9.29 -19.70 17.25
N GLU A 83 -9.92 -19.44 16.10
CA GLU A 83 -11.36 -19.62 15.92
C GLU A 83 -11.77 -21.10 16.11
N VAL A 84 -10.99 -22.03 15.57
CA VAL A 84 -11.22 -23.47 15.78
C VAL A 84 -11.16 -23.85 17.27
N GLN A 85 -10.29 -23.22 18.06
CA GLN A 85 -10.25 -23.46 19.50
C GLN A 85 -11.45 -22.84 20.23
N ARG A 86 -11.86 -21.62 19.85
CA ARG A 86 -12.98 -20.90 20.47
C ARG A 86 -14.34 -21.53 20.19
N LEU A 87 -14.52 -22.12 19.01
CA LEU A 87 -15.74 -22.85 18.65
C LEU A 87 -16.13 -23.91 19.68
N ASN A 88 -15.18 -24.51 20.40
CA ASN A 88 -15.47 -25.53 21.42
C ASN A 88 -15.83 -24.94 22.81
N ILE A 89 -15.67 -23.64 23.00
CA ILE A 89 -15.93 -22.95 24.28
C ILE A 89 -17.26 -22.20 24.23
N GLU A 90 -17.69 -21.76 23.05
CA GLU A 90 -18.92 -20.99 22.84
C GLU A 90 -20.19 -21.85 22.58
N VAL A 91 -20.06 -23.19 22.54
CA VAL A 91 -21.20 -24.13 22.41
C VAL A 91 -21.91 -24.34 23.74
#